data_AF-A0A094FXG5-F1
#
_entry.id   AF-A0A094FXG5-F1
#
_cell.length_a   1.000
_cell.length_b   1.000
_cell.length_c   1.000
_cell.angle_alpha   90.00
_cell.angle_beta   90.00
_cell.angle_gamma   90.00
#
_symmetry.space_group_name_H-M   'P 1'
#
loop_
_entity.id
_entity.type
_entity.pdbx_description
1 polymer ?
#
loop_
_entity_poly.entity_id
_entity_poly.type
_entity_poly.pdbx_seq_one_letter_code
_entity_poly.pdbx_strand_id
1 'polypeptide(L)'
;MVCQCSRAARQQYSKKELDLRRLTDCRSFSRPGVTVITGLHHRPSEQQHGHIQMAFEHSIAKQLDLQLFRDDDDEEDLLYKKKLQALVNGDVTPSKAATDLDAWIVDDANERLKELMKRPDPRNLTTEEEEQGMSLRAITPNASGNIEMVFPSIAKLCSAFPPYHPGQDRIIQFLEALRAMPDHQVPDGIPAEDPDNDDHMTTLWPFGGNWMALAEAFRREANEYSYPYSDIEIPRSETQLRWRNWQSAIARITASGLIDCGFLCALGDILPSSRNYPDLEQHQVGGPNRVGGDVIAGAQWIIRPDEGRFVYHQCKKVEKVDGARAMWSMERWKLWKDQFAFVAGDERFDSEARLVAKAERSFPVTQAASIGAIYADDDCVSKSGAKSRERARSPAPGVSAAASISVEFSLRARDRGGDAAQAPKCQPGAKLSIAQLRR
;
A
#
# COMPACT_ATOMS: atom_id res chain seq x y z
N MET A 1 -22.50 6.77 45.24
CA MET A 1 -21.22 7.20 45.84
C MET A 1 -20.21 7.32 44.72
N VAL A 2 -19.87 8.55 44.33
CA VAL A 2 -18.87 8.86 43.30
C VAL A 2 -17.88 9.84 43.94
N CYS A 3 -16.61 9.44 43.97
CA CYS A 3 -15.55 10.16 44.67
C CYS A 3 -15.03 11.31 43.79
N GLN A 4 -14.96 12.49 44.38
CA GLN A 4 -14.33 13.69 43.87
C GLN A 4 -12.81 13.59 44.02
N CYS A 5 -12.07 13.65 42.93
CA CYS A 5 -10.67 14.08 42.94
C CYS A 5 -10.27 14.53 41.53
N SER A 6 -9.94 15.82 41.38
CA SER A 6 -9.02 16.42 40.38
C SER A 6 -9.41 17.81 39.83
N ARG A 7 -10.20 18.62 40.56
CA ARG A 7 -10.44 20.04 40.21
C ARG A 7 -9.46 21.05 40.82
N ALA A 8 -8.38 20.59 41.48
CA ALA A 8 -7.46 21.47 42.20
C ALA A 8 -6.12 21.79 41.48
N ALA A 9 -5.89 21.36 40.24
CA ALA A 9 -4.57 21.52 39.58
C ALA A 9 -4.52 22.54 38.42
N ARG A 10 -5.57 23.34 38.16
CA ARG A 10 -5.63 24.26 36.99
C ARG A 10 -5.61 25.76 37.32
N GLN A 11 -5.15 26.17 38.49
CA GLN A 11 -5.14 27.60 38.89
C GLN A 11 -3.79 28.15 39.37
N GLN A 12 -2.65 27.56 38.98
CA GLN A 12 -1.34 28.04 39.45
C GLN A 12 -0.27 28.37 38.39
N TYR A 13 -0.60 28.44 37.09
CA TYR A 13 0.35 28.88 36.06
C TYR A 13 -0.16 30.05 35.20
N SER A 14 -0.82 31.04 35.82
CA SER A 14 -1.31 32.27 35.16
C SER A 14 -0.62 33.55 35.66
N LYS A 15 0.60 33.49 36.23
CA LYS A 15 1.16 34.67 36.92
C LYS A 15 2.66 34.89 36.85
N LYS A 16 3.36 34.41 35.80
CA LYS A 16 4.82 34.59 35.71
C LYS A 16 5.44 34.82 34.32
N GLU A 17 4.73 35.44 33.39
CA GLU A 17 5.37 35.85 32.11
C GLU A 17 4.81 37.18 31.57
N LEU A 18 4.84 38.18 32.46
CA LEU A 18 4.53 39.57 32.14
C LEU A 18 5.65 40.43 32.73
N ASP A 19 6.84 40.31 32.15
CA ASP A 19 7.94 41.27 32.33
C ASP A 19 9.05 40.97 31.33
N LEU A 20 9.04 41.68 30.18
CA LEU A 20 10.23 42.14 29.43
C LEU A 20 9.79 42.82 28.13
N ARG A 21 9.27 44.04 28.27
CA ARG A 21 9.36 45.07 27.23
C ARG A 21 10.08 46.26 27.85
N ARG A 22 11.29 46.55 27.34
CA ARG A 22 11.85 47.88 27.02
C ARG A 22 13.37 47.85 27.11
N LEU A 23 14.03 48.02 25.97
CA LEU A 23 15.08 49.02 25.80
C LEU A 23 15.14 49.40 24.31
N THR A 24 15.40 50.68 24.12
CA THR A 24 15.02 51.60 23.03
C THR A 24 16.08 51.78 21.94
N ASP A 25 15.59 52.09 20.73
CA ASP A 25 16.08 53.03 19.70
C ASP A 25 17.58 53.37 19.56
N CYS A 26 18.10 53.27 18.32
CA CYS A 26 18.32 54.46 17.46
C CYS A 26 19.05 54.18 16.12
N ARG A 27 18.55 54.86 15.06
CA ARG A 27 19.26 55.49 13.90
C ARG A 27 19.55 54.70 12.61
N SER A 28 18.65 54.93 11.64
CA SER A 28 18.88 55.55 10.31
C SER A 28 20.13 55.20 9.48
N PHE A 29 19.92 54.65 8.27
CA PHE A 29 20.68 55.02 7.07
C PHE A 29 19.86 54.83 5.78
N SER A 30 19.99 55.79 4.87
CA SER A 30 19.24 55.96 3.62
C SER A 30 19.73 55.05 2.46
N ARG A 31 18.79 54.70 1.56
CA ARG A 31 18.95 54.09 0.21
C ARG A 31 19.75 55.01 -0.76
N PRO A 32 20.17 54.61 -2.01
CA PRO A 32 19.63 53.55 -2.88
C PRO A 32 20.65 52.73 -3.72
N GLY A 33 20.19 51.64 -4.33
CA GLY A 33 20.94 50.91 -5.36
C GLY A 33 20.11 49.79 -5.99
N VAL A 34 19.50 50.09 -7.14
CA VAL A 34 18.83 49.11 -8.00
C VAL A 34 19.93 48.36 -8.75
N THR A 35 19.95 47.03 -8.66
CA THR A 35 20.65 46.18 -9.64
C THR A 35 19.76 45.01 -9.96
N VAL A 36 19.22 45.05 -11.17
CA VAL A 36 18.59 43.92 -11.84
C VAL A 36 19.69 42.90 -12.13
N ILE A 37 19.67 41.75 -11.46
CA ILE A 37 20.48 40.60 -11.86
C ILE A 37 19.53 39.54 -12.41
N THR A 38 19.68 39.33 -13.71
CA THR A 38 19.04 38.33 -14.54
C THR A 38 19.28 36.92 -14.01
N GLY A 39 18.23 36.10 -14.10
CA GLY A 39 18.22 34.74 -13.61
C GLY A 39 19.26 33.84 -14.27
N LEU A 40 20.00 33.14 -13.43
CA LEU A 40 20.66 31.89 -13.76
C LEU A 40 20.05 30.83 -12.84
N HIS A 41 19.18 30.00 -13.41
CA HIS A 41 18.70 28.78 -12.76
C HIS A 41 19.89 27.88 -12.48
N HIS A 42 20.38 27.91 -11.25
CA HIS A 42 21.35 26.94 -10.75
C HIS A 42 20.60 25.61 -10.57
N ARG A 43 20.91 24.61 -11.42
CA ARG A 43 20.51 23.23 -11.14
C ARG A 43 21.20 22.81 -9.84
N PRO A 44 20.49 22.30 -8.84
CA PRO A 44 21.15 21.74 -7.67
C PRO A 44 21.97 20.52 -8.11
N SER A 45 23.23 20.46 -7.70
CA SER A 45 24.13 19.34 -7.97
C SER A 45 23.66 18.07 -7.26
N GLU A 46 24.02 16.89 -7.76
CA GLU A 46 23.72 15.58 -7.15
C GLU A 46 24.16 15.50 -5.67
N GLN A 47 25.20 16.28 -5.29
CA GLN A 47 25.64 16.41 -3.90
C GLN A 47 24.63 17.09 -2.98
N GLN A 48 23.81 18.05 -3.47
CA GLN A 48 22.76 18.67 -2.66
C GLN A 48 21.57 17.73 -2.44
N HIS A 49 21.24 16.87 -3.41
CA HIS A 49 20.25 15.80 -3.20
C HIS A 49 20.73 14.79 -2.14
N GLY A 50 21.99 14.35 -2.22
CA GLY A 50 22.58 13.46 -1.22
C GLY A 50 22.64 14.05 0.19
N HIS A 51 22.94 15.35 0.33
CA HIS A 51 22.97 16.02 1.62
C HIS A 51 21.58 16.27 2.23
N ILE A 52 20.55 16.54 1.42
CA ILE A 52 19.16 16.66 1.89
C ILE A 52 18.63 15.28 2.30
N GLN A 53 18.97 14.22 1.56
CA GLN A 53 18.59 12.85 1.88
C GLN A 53 19.26 12.35 3.18
N MET A 54 20.55 12.63 3.39
CA MET A 54 21.24 12.26 4.64
C MET A 54 20.76 13.06 5.85
N ALA A 55 20.34 14.32 5.69
CA ALA A 55 19.76 15.12 6.78
C ALA A 55 18.34 14.68 7.15
N PHE A 56 17.56 14.17 6.18
CA PHE A 56 16.24 13.56 6.39
C PHE A 56 16.32 12.26 7.19
N GLU A 57 17.34 11.44 6.94
CA GLU A 57 17.53 10.13 7.58
C GLU A 57 17.99 10.24 9.05
N HIS A 58 18.70 11.31 9.43
CA HIS A 58 19.43 11.38 10.70
C HIS A 58 18.58 11.75 11.94
N SER A 59 17.36 12.26 11.77
CA SER A 59 16.50 12.72 12.88
C SER A 59 15.40 11.73 13.27
N ILE A 60 15.12 10.70 12.45
CA ILE A 60 13.90 9.87 12.57
C ILE A 60 14.14 8.40 12.16
N ALA A 61 15.32 7.88 12.51
CA ALA A 61 15.75 6.50 12.24
C ALA A 61 15.34 5.50 13.35
N LYS A 62 14.63 5.96 14.39
CA LYS A 62 14.26 5.10 15.51
C LYS A 62 13.03 4.27 15.17
N GLN A 63 13.17 2.95 15.30
CA GLN A 63 12.05 2.01 15.31
C GLN A 63 11.05 2.37 16.44
N LEU A 64 9.77 2.38 16.11
CA LEU A 64 8.67 2.55 17.05
C LEU A 64 8.30 1.19 17.67
N ASP A 65 7.52 1.23 18.76
CA ASP A 65 6.97 0.01 19.34
C ASP A 65 6.18 -0.78 18.29
N LEU A 66 6.32 -2.11 18.30
CA LEU A 66 5.70 -2.96 17.28
C LEU A 66 4.17 -2.97 17.39
N GLN A 67 3.61 -2.73 18.59
CA GLN A 67 2.18 -2.81 18.89
C GLN A 67 1.51 -4.09 18.36
N LEU A 68 2.27 -5.19 18.34
CA LEU A 68 1.89 -6.45 17.70
C LEU A 68 1.00 -7.31 18.61
N PHE A 69 1.31 -7.34 19.89
CA PHE A 69 0.64 -8.18 20.89
C PHE A 69 -0.46 -7.44 21.62
N ARG A 70 -1.54 -8.14 21.95
CA ARG A 70 -2.68 -7.63 22.72
C ARG A 70 -2.97 -8.53 23.91
N ASP A 71 -3.65 -7.99 24.92
CA ASP A 71 -4.02 -8.72 26.14
C ASP A 71 -5.03 -9.84 25.87
N ASP A 72 -5.78 -9.75 24.76
CA ASP A 72 -6.78 -10.71 24.31
C ASP A 72 -6.28 -11.68 23.23
N ASP A 73 -4.96 -11.70 22.94
CA ASP A 73 -4.37 -12.65 22.00
C ASP A 73 -4.46 -14.09 22.53
N ASP A 74 -5.02 -15.00 21.72
CA ASP A 74 -5.04 -16.42 22.02
C ASP A 74 -3.73 -17.15 21.61
N GLU A 75 -3.69 -18.48 21.78
CA GLU A 75 -2.48 -19.26 21.47
C GLU A 75 -2.08 -19.20 19.99
N GLU A 76 -3.07 -19.13 19.10
CA GLU A 76 -2.86 -19.05 17.65
C GLU A 76 -2.35 -17.66 17.26
N ASP A 77 -2.95 -16.61 17.81
CA ASP A 77 -2.47 -15.22 17.69
C ASP A 77 -1.01 -15.11 18.11
N LEU A 78 -0.68 -15.62 19.29
CA LEU A 78 0.68 -15.58 19.81
C LEU A 78 1.66 -16.37 18.95
N LEU A 79 1.24 -17.47 18.32
CA LEU A 79 2.09 -18.31 17.49
C LEU A 79 2.60 -17.55 16.26
N TYR A 80 1.71 -17.01 15.43
CA TYR A 80 2.13 -16.33 14.20
C TYR A 80 2.75 -14.96 14.50
N LYS A 81 2.29 -14.24 15.53
CA LYS A 81 2.88 -12.95 15.93
C LYS A 81 4.32 -13.08 16.41
N LYS A 82 4.65 -14.13 17.18
CA LYS A 82 6.04 -14.40 17.58
C LYS A 82 6.94 -14.70 16.37
N LYS A 83 6.44 -15.43 15.36
CA LYS A 83 7.17 -15.66 14.10
C LYS A 83 7.42 -14.36 13.34
N LEU A 84 6.41 -13.50 13.23
CA LEU A 84 6.55 -12.18 12.60
C LEU A 84 7.52 -11.27 13.37
N GLN A 85 7.50 -11.30 14.70
CA GLN A 85 8.46 -10.56 15.53
C GLN A 85 9.90 -11.03 15.27
N ALA A 86 10.13 -12.35 15.28
CA ALA A 86 11.44 -12.93 14.99
C ALA A 86 11.93 -12.55 13.58
N LEU A 87 11.03 -12.55 12.58
CA LEU A 87 11.33 -12.07 11.23
C LEU A 87 11.81 -10.62 11.24
N VAL A 88 11.03 -9.69 11.83
CA VAL A 88 11.37 -8.25 11.73
C VAL A 88 12.60 -7.87 12.55
N ASN A 89 12.86 -8.59 13.65
CA ASN A 89 14.09 -8.47 14.43
C ASN A 89 15.33 -9.01 13.68
N GLY A 90 15.13 -9.90 12.71
CA GLY A 90 16.19 -10.55 11.95
C GLY A 90 16.70 -11.84 12.58
N ASP A 91 15.98 -12.40 13.55
CA ASP A 91 16.28 -13.70 14.18
C ASP A 91 16.03 -14.86 13.19
N VAL A 92 15.13 -14.65 12.22
CA VAL A 92 14.81 -15.59 11.14
C VAL A 92 14.90 -14.86 9.80
N THR A 93 15.42 -15.54 8.77
CA THR A 93 15.50 -14.97 7.43
C THR A 93 14.11 -14.90 6.77
N PRO A 94 13.85 -13.92 5.88
CA PRO A 94 12.57 -13.81 5.18
C PRO A 94 12.14 -15.10 4.46
N SER A 95 13.05 -15.76 3.76
CA SER A 95 12.75 -17.03 3.07
C SER A 95 12.39 -18.15 4.05
N LYS A 96 13.11 -18.26 5.17
CA LYS A 96 12.80 -19.28 6.18
C LYS A 96 11.45 -19.01 6.84
N ALA A 97 11.16 -17.76 7.19
CA ALA A 97 9.85 -17.38 7.73
C ALA A 97 8.71 -17.67 6.74
N ALA A 98 8.92 -17.42 5.44
CA ALA A 98 7.94 -17.73 4.39
C ALA A 98 7.69 -19.24 4.28
N THR A 99 8.74 -20.05 4.22
CA THR A 99 8.61 -21.52 4.23
C THR A 99 7.92 -22.03 5.48
N ASP A 100 8.23 -21.49 6.66
CA ASP A 100 7.64 -21.93 7.92
C ASP A 100 6.15 -21.54 8.03
N LEU A 101 5.75 -20.40 7.47
CA LEU A 101 4.35 -20.00 7.42
C LEU A 101 3.56 -20.85 6.42
N ASP A 102 4.11 -21.03 5.22
CA ASP A 102 3.52 -21.86 4.18
C ASP A 102 3.31 -23.30 4.66
N ALA A 103 4.35 -23.94 5.20
CA ALA A 103 4.25 -25.29 5.74
C ALA A 103 3.20 -25.39 6.86
N TRP A 104 3.14 -24.41 7.77
CA TRP A 104 2.12 -24.41 8.83
C TRP A 104 0.70 -24.36 8.27
N ILE A 105 0.42 -23.51 7.28
CA ILE A 105 -0.91 -23.42 6.67
C ILE A 105 -1.26 -24.71 5.91
N VAL A 106 -0.29 -25.27 5.17
CA VAL A 106 -0.46 -26.54 4.44
C VAL A 106 -0.75 -27.69 5.42
N ASP A 107 0.03 -27.81 6.49
CA ASP A 107 -0.10 -28.88 7.47
C ASP A 107 -1.44 -28.77 8.23
N ASP A 108 -1.80 -27.57 8.73
CA ASP A 108 -3.07 -27.33 9.43
C ASP A 108 -4.29 -27.63 8.52
N ALA A 109 -4.27 -27.15 7.28
CA ALA A 109 -5.37 -27.38 6.33
C ALA A 109 -5.57 -28.89 6.04
N ASN A 110 -4.48 -29.63 5.82
CA ASN A 110 -4.53 -31.06 5.55
C ASN A 110 -4.90 -31.88 6.78
N GLU A 111 -4.41 -31.51 7.97
CA GLU A 111 -4.78 -32.17 9.22
C GLU A 111 -6.25 -31.96 9.54
N ARG A 112 -6.76 -30.73 9.41
CA ARG A 112 -8.20 -30.43 9.57
C ARG A 112 -9.05 -31.20 8.59
N LEU A 113 -8.63 -31.31 7.32
CA LEU A 113 -9.36 -32.12 6.34
C LEU A 113 -9.41 -33.59 6.78
N LYS A 114 -8.28 -34.14 7.21
CA LYS A 114 -8.18 -35.52 7.68
C LYS A 114 -9.08 -35.79 8.89
N GLU A 115 -9.14 -34.86 9.86
CA GLU A 115 -10.04 -34.99 11.00
C GLU A 115 -11.50 -34.84 10.61
N LEU A 116 -11.83 -33.88 9.73
CA LEU A 116 -13.17 -33.68 9.20
C LEU A 116 -13.69 -34.97 8.54
N MET A 117 -12.87 -35.63 7.72
CA MET A 117 -13.25 -36.86 7.01
C MET A 117 -13.44 -38.10 7.90
N LYS A 118 -13.03 -38.06 9.18
CA LYS A 118 -13.35 -39.13 10.14
C LYS A 118 -14.77 -39.03 10.69
N ARG A 119 -15.45 -37.89 10.49
CA ARG A 119 -16.81 -37.68 11.01
C ARG A 119 -17.82 -38.53 10.24
N PRO A 120 -18.87 -39.04 10.91
CA PRO A 120 -19.99 -39.70 10.23
C PRO A 120 -20.70 -38.78 9.24
N ASP A 121 -20.82 -37.50 9.59
CA ASP A 121 -21.32 -36.44 8.72
C ASP A 121 -20.33 -35.26 8.73
N PRO A 122 -19.45 -35.14 7.72
CA PRO A 122 -18.45 -34.09 7.64
C PRO A 122 -19.01 -32.75 7.14
N ARG A 123 -20.27 -32.71 6.67
CA ARG A 123 -20.85 -31.50 6.08
C ARG A 123 -21.74 -30.73 7.04
N ASN A 124 -22.12 -31.37 8.14
CA ASN A 124 -22.99 -30.78 9.15
C ASN A 124 -22.33 -30.75 10.53
N LEU A 125 -22.70 -29.75 11.31
CA LEU A 125 -22.43 -29.74 12.74
C LEU A 125 -23.30 -30.79 13.42
N THR A 126 -22.79 -31.35 14.51
CA THR A 126 -23.60 -32.10 15.46
C THR A 126 -24.52 -31.16 16.23
N THR A 127 -25.62 -31.67 16.78
CA THR A 127 -26.54 -30.85 17.58
C THR A 127 -25.83 -30.22 18.77
N GLU A 128 -24.89 -30.93 19.39
CA GLU A 128 -24.08 -30.41 20.50
C GLU A 128 -23.15 -29.26 20.07
N GLU A 129 -22.55 -29.32 18.88
CA GLU A 129 -21.71 -28.24 18.34
C GLU A 129 -22.55 -27.00 17.99
N GLU A 130 -23.75 -27.19 17.43
CA GLU A 130 -24.71 -26.10 17.18
C GLU A 130 -25.15 -25.42 18.48
N GLU A 131 -25.46 -26.19 19.51
CA GLU A 131 -25.83 -25.70 20.83
C GLU A 131 -24.69 -24.92 21.52
N GLN A 132 -23.43 -25.27 21.22
CA GLN A 132 -22.25 -24.52 21.66
C GLN A 132 -21.98 -23.26 20.82
N GLY A 133 -22.77 -23.01 19.78
CA GLY A 133 -22.59 -21.86 18.88
C GLY A 133 -21.39 -21.98 17.96
N MET A 134 -20.90 -23.21 17.70
CA MET A 134 -19.82 -23.42 16.75
C MET A 134 -20.29 -23.12 15.32
N SER A 135 -19.33 -22.76 14.47
CA SER A 135 -19.57 -22.62 13.04
C SER A 135 -18.88 -23.75 12.28
N LEU A 136 -19.36 -24.08 11.08
CA LEU A 136 -18.71 -25.07 10.21
C LEU A 136 -17.23 -24.72 9.96
N ARG A 137 -16.87 -23.43 9.87
CA ARG A 137 -15.48 -22.98 9.73
C ARG A 137 -14.57 -23.41 10.89
N ALA A 138 -15.12 -23.64 12.08
CA ALA A 138 -14.32 -24.08 13.22
C ALA A 138 -13.83 -25.53 13.08
N ILE A 139 -14.52 -26.34 12.27
CA ILE A 139 -14.23 -27.77 12.10
C ILE A 139 -13.68 -28.12 10.70
N THR A 140 -13.81 -27.22 9.73
CA THR A 140 -13.31 -27.43 8.36
C THR A 140 -11.87 -26.93 8.21
N PRO A 141 -11.15 -27.39 7.18
CA PRO A 141 -10.00 -26.65 6.66
C PRO A 141 -10.32 -25.16 6.51
N ASN A 142 -9.38 -24.30 6.88
CA ASN A 142 -9.59 -22.85 6.89
C ASN A 142 -8.29 -22.10 6.55
N ALA A 143 -7.63 -22.53 5.47
CA ALA A 143 -6.38 -21.91 5.02
C ALA A 143 -6.58 -20.41 4.76
N SER A 144 -7.72 -20.01 4.19
CA SER A 144 -8.03 -18.59 3.98
C SER A 144 -8.15 -17.83 5.29
N GLY A 145 -8.79 -18.40 6.31
CA GLY A 145 -8.86 -17.80 7.64
C GLY A 145 -7.48 -17.59 8.26
N ASN A 146 -6.58 -18.56 8.17
CA ASN A 146 -5.22 -18.44 8.70
C ASN A 146 -4.45 -17.30 8.01
N ILE A 147 -4.58 -17.15 6.69
CA ILE A 147 -4.02 -16.02 5.94
C ILE A 147 -4.65 -14.70 6.39
N GLU A 148 -5.98 -14.63 6.51
CA GLU A 148 -6.71 -13.44 6.95
C GLU A 148 -6.30 -12.98 8.35
N MET A 149 -5.87 -13.87 9.24
CA MET A 149 -5.37 -13.54 10.59
C MET A 149 -3.96 -12.96 10.59
N VAL A 150 -3.07 -13.44 9.69
CA VAL A 150 -1.67 -13.01 9.66
C VAL A 150 -1.49 -11.62 9.04
N PHE A 151 -2.25 -11.29 7.99
CA PHE A 151 -2.06 -10.05 7.22
C PHE A 151 -2.32 -8.74 7.98
N PRO A 152 -3.32 -8.63 8.88
CA PRO A 152 -3.46 -7.47 9.76
C PRO A 152 -2.21 -7.20 10.59
N SER A 153 -1.56 -8.24 11.10
CA SER A 153 -0.30 -8.11 11.85
C SER A 153 0.87 -7.64 10.97
N ILE A 154 0.95 -8.10 9.72
CA ILE A 154 1.91 -7.59 8.73
C ILE A 154 1.64 -6.10 8.43
N ALA A 155 0.38 -5.74 8.20
CA ALA A 155 -0.02 -4.36 7.94
C ALA A 155 0.29 -3.44 9.12
N LYS A 156 0.15 -3.92 10.36
CA LYS A 156 0.50 -3.18 11.57
C LYS A 156 2.01 -2.93 11.68
N LEU A 157 2.82 -3.97 11.42
CA LEU A 157 4.28 -3.88 11.45
C LEU A 157 4.84 -2.88 10.43
N CYS A 158 4.13 -2.64 9.33
CA CYS A 158 4.50 -1.63 8.33
C CYS A 158 4.63 -0.20 8.92
N SER A 159 3.96 0.09 10.04
CA SER A 159 4.03 1.40 10.70
C SER A 159 5.22 1.56 11.66
N ALA A 160 5.82 0.46 12.11
CA ALA A 160 6.81 0.48 13.20
C ALA A 160 8.20 0.92 12.72
N PHE A 161 8.51 0.68 11.46
CA PHE A 161 9.86 0.84 10.91
C PHE A 161 9.97 2.08 10.01
N PRO A 162 11.00 2.92 10.20
CA PRO A 162 11.29 4.02 9.29
C PRO A 162 11.41 3.57 7.83
N PRO A 163 11.18 4.48 6.85
CA PRO A 163 11.39 4.17 5.44
C PRO A 163 12.77 3.53 5.20
N TYR A 164 12.81 2.38 4.51
CA TYR A 164 14.03 1.63 4.19
C TYR A 164 14.85 1.13 5.39
N HIS A 165 14.23 1.06 6.57
CA HIS A 165 14.83 0.39 7.71
C HIS A 165 14.90 -1.13 7.45
N PRO A 166 15.94 -1.86 7.92
CA PRO A 166 16.07 -3.31 7.71
C PRO A 166 14.84 -4.14 8.12
N GLY A 167 14.14 -3.74 9.18
CA GLY A 167 12.88 -4.37 9.58
C GLY A 167 11.78 -4.25 8.51
N GLN A 168 11.67 -3.11 7.85
CA GLN A 168 10.76 -2.92 6.72
C GLN A 168 11.21 -3.75 5.51
N ASP A 169 12.52 -3.79 5.22
CA ASP A 169 13.08 -4.60 4.13
C ASP A 169 12.76 -6.09 4.31
N ARG A 170 12.87 -6.61 5.54
CA ARG A 170 12.53 -7.99 5.86
C ARG A 170 11.05 -8.29 5.63
N ILE A 171 10.15 -7.35 5.90
CA ILE A 171 8.71 -7.50 5.59
C ILE A 171 8.50 -7.63 4.09
N ILE A 172 9.12 -6.75 3.28
CA ILE A 172 9.00 -6.80 1.82
C ILE A 172 9.58 -8.12 1.28
N GLN A 173 10.81 -8.47 1.67
CA GLN A 173 11.48 -9.70 1.25
C GLN A 173 10.70 -10.96 1.66
N PHE A 174 10.00 -10.91 2.79
CA PHE A 174 9.16 -12.01 3.26
C PHE A 174 7.94 -12.20 2.35
N LEU A 175 7.25 -11.11 2.00
CA LEU A 175 6.14 -11.18 1.04
C LEU A 175 6.60 -11.62 -0.36
N GLU A 176 7.78 -11.16 -0.80
CA GLU A 176 8.39 -11.63 -2.05
C GLU A 176 8.74 -13.13 -2.00
N ALA A 177 9.24 -13.61 -0.86
CA ALA A 177 9.53 -15.03 -0.66
C ALA A 177 8.25 -15.88 -0.64
N LEU A 178 7.16 -15.39 -0.04
CA LEU A 178 5.85 -16.04 -0.12
C LEU A 178 5.37 -16.13 -1.57
N ARG A 179 5.46 -15.05 -2.34
CA ARG A 179 5.12 -15.07 -3.79
C ARG A 179 5.98 -16.05 -4.59
N ALA A 180 7.22 -16.27 -4.17
CA ALA A 180 8.14 -17.19 -4.83
C ALA A 180 7.99 -18.65 -4.40
N MET A 181 7.08 -18.95 -3.46
CA MET A 181 6.79 -20.32 -3.07
C MET A 181 6.19 -21.10 -4.26
N PRO A 182 6.40 -22.42 -4.32
CA PRO A 182 5.71 -23.27 -5.28
C PRO A 182 4.19 -23.11 -5.14
N ASP A 183 3.47 -23.23 -6.26
CA ASP A 183 2.01 -23.24 -6.25
C ASP A 183 1.51 -24.40 -5.38
N HIS A 184 0.97 -24.08 -4.21
CA HIS A 184 0.35 -25.04 -3.31
C HIS A 184 -1.17 -24.89 -3.38
N GLN A 185 -1.86 -25.96 -3.78
CA GLN A 185 -3.29 -26.09 -3.58
C GLN A 185 -3.53 -26.73 -2.23
N VAL A 186 -4.31 -26.07 -1.38
CA VAL A 186 -4.64 -26.57 -0.04
C VAL A 186 -6.15 -26.59 0.18
N PRO A 187 -6.68 -27.54 0.98
CA PRO A 187 -8.09 -27.56 1.33
C PRO A 187 -8.51 -26.29 2.10
N ASP A 188 -9.67 -25.75 1.75
CA ASP A 188 -10.29 -24.59 2.36
C ASP A 188 -11.82 -24.71 2.31
N GLY A 189 -12.42 -24.94 3.48
CA GLY A 189 -13.85 -25.19 3.62
C GLY A 189 -14.26 -26.66 3.53
N ILE A 190 -15.53 -26.89 3.20
CA ILE A 190 -16.15 -28.22 3.18
C ILE A 190 -15.88 -28.87 1.81
N PRO A 191 -15.39 -30.13 1.77
CA PRO A 191 -15.24 -30.85 0.52
C PRO A 191 -16.57 -31.02 -0.23
N ALA A 192 -16.52 -30.83 -1.55
CA ALA A 192 -17.67 -31.03 -2.42
C ALA A 192 -18.22 -32.47 -2.32
N GLU A 193 -19.49 -32.66 -2.66
CA GLU A 193 -20.07 -34.02 -2.78
C GLU A 193 -19.47 -34.78 -3.96
N ASP A 194 -19.18 -34.06 -5.03
CA ASP A 194 -18.49 -34.58 -6.20
C ASP A 194 -16.96 -34.54 -5.95
N PRO A 195 -16.27 -35.70 -5.91
CA PRO A 195 -14.82 -35.75 -5.72
C PRO A 195 -14.03 -35.13 -6.88
N ASP A 196 -14.65 -34.93 -8.05
CA ASP A 196 -14.02 -34.23 -9.18
C ASP A 196 -14.18 -32.70 -9.08
N ASN A 197 -14.82 -32.19 -8.02
CA ASN A 197 -15.01 -30.76 -7.78
C ASN A 197 -14.01 -30.20 -6.74
N ASP A 198 -13.02 -29.48 -7.26
CA ASP A 198 -11.95 -28.80 -6.49
C ASP A 198 -12.36 -27.41 -5.93
N ASP A 199 -13.65 -27.05 -5.93
CA ASP A 199 -14.15 -25.75 -5.41
C ASP A 199 -13.80 -25.49 -3.92
N HIS A 200 -13.36 -26.53 -3.20
CA HIS A 200 -12.90 -26.49 -1.81
C HIS A 200 -11.38 -26.36 -1.67
N MET A 201 -10.65 -26.12 -2.76
CA MET A 201 -9.20 -25.91 -2.74
C MET A 201 -8.89 -24.43 -2.98
N THR A 202 -7.86 -23.93 -2.30
CA THR A 202 -7.35 -22.57 -2.50
C THR A 202 -5.87 -22.61 -2.85
N THR A 203 -5.46 -21.71 -3.74
CA THR A 203 -4.06 -21.54 -4.12
C THR A 203 -3.38 -20.59 -3.15
N LEU A 204 -2.29 -21.04 -2.54
CA LEU A 204 -1.47 -20.19 -1.68
C LEU A 204 -0.61 -19.22 -2.50
N TRP A 205 -0.53 -17.99 -1.99
CA TRP A 205 0.36 -16.91 -2.43
C TRP A 205 0.32 -16.47 -3.92
N PRO A 206 -0.81 -16.53 -4.66
CA PRO A 206 -0.82 -16.06 -6.05
C PRO A 206 -0.39 -14.58 -6.18
N PHE A 207 -0.67 -13.77 -5.13
CA PHE A 207 -0.46 -12.32 -5.08
C PHE A 207 -0.99 -11.54 -6.30
N GLY A 208 -1.07 -10.22 -6.17
CA GLY A 208 -1.68 -9.37 -7.19
C GLY A 208 -3.21 -9.49 -7.29
N GLY A 209 -3.79 -8.72 -8.20
CA GLY A 209 -5.24 -8.60 -8.35
C GLY A 209 -5.93 -8.20 -7.05
N ASN A 210 -7.12 -8.79 -6.81
CA ASN A 210 -7.87 -8.65 -5.56
C ASN A 210 -7.87 -9.97 -4.76
N TRP A 211 -6.73 -10.68 -4.75
CA TRP A 211 -6.61 -11.96 -4.02
C TRP A 211 -6.97 -11.75 -2.55
N MET A 212 -7.99 -12.49 -2.08
CA MET A 212 -8.55 -12.46 -0.73
C MET A 212 -8.88 -11.06 -0.18
N ALA A 213 -9.02 -10.06 -1.06
CA ALA A 213 -9.14 -8.66 -0.69
C ALA A 213 -8.11 -8.23 0.37
N LEU A 214 -6.85 -8.71 0.31
CA LEU A 214 -5.82 -8.46 1.34
C LEU A 214 -5.58 -6.96 1.62
N ALA A 215 -5.81 -6.10 0.62
CA ALA A 215 -5.73 -4.66 0.81
C ALA A 215 -6.74 -4.10 1.84
N GLU A 216 -7.81 -4.84 2.18
CA GLU A 216 -8.73 -4.51 3.25
C GLU A 216 -8.11 -4.65 4.64
N ALA A 217 -7.19 -5.61 4.84
CA ALA A 217 -6.42 -5.72 6.08
C ALA A 217 -5.57 -4.46 6.28
N PHE A 218 -4.92 -3.98 5.21
CA PHE A 218 -4.17 -2.72 5.22
C PHE A 218 -5.07 -1.51 5.44
N ARG A 219 -6.26 -1.46 4.82
CA ARG A 219 -7.22 -0.37 5.03
C ARG A 219 -7.66 -0.25 6.48
N ARG A 220 -7.87 -1.38 7.17
CA ARG A 220 -8.26 -1.39 8.59
C ARG A 220 -7.18 -0.73 9.44
N GLU A 221 -5.92 -1.12 9.25
CA GLU A 221 -4.78 -0.53 9.98
C GLU A 221 -4.54 0.94 9.61
N ALA A 222 -4.78 1.33 8.35
CA ALA A 222 -4.63 2.73 7.91
C ALA A 222 -5.47 3.70 8.76
N ASN A 223 -6.68 3.28 9.17
CA ASN A 223 -7.57 4.13 9.97
C ASN A 223 -6.97 4.50 11.32
N GLU A 224 -6.15 3.64 11.93
CA GLU A 224 -5.48 3.93 13.21
C GLU A 224 -4.48 5.08 13.05
N TYR A 225 -3.85 5.19 11.88
CA TYR A 225 -2.78 6.15 11.63
C TYR A 225 -3.22 7.41 10.90
N SER A 226 -4.42 7.41 10.31
CA SER A 226 -4.97 8.54 9.55
C SER A 226 -6.18 9.20 10.24
N TYR A 227 -6.53 8.79 11.47
CA TYR A 227 -7.75 9.23 12.14
C TYR A 227 -7.69 10.74 12.49
N PRO A 228 -8.69 11.56 12.09
CA PRO A 228 -8.65 13.01 12.32
C PRO A 228 -8.63 13.45 13.79
N TYR A 229 -9.10 12.61 14.72
CA TYR A 229 -9.15 12.94 16.15
C TYR A 229 -7.98 12.33 16.96
N SER A 230 -6.90 11.92 16.27
CA SER A 230 -5.64 11.49 16.89
C SER A 230 -4.67 12.67 17.06
N ASP A 231 -3.44 12.39 17.51
CA ASP A 231 -2.34 13.35 17.55
C ASP A 231 -1.66 13.58 16.17
N ILE A 232 -2.32 13.20 15.07
CA ILE A 232 -1.83 13.38 13.70
C ILE A 232 -1.60 14.84 13.28
N GLU A 233 -2.21 15.80 13.98
CA GLU A 233 -1.96 17.24 13.76
C GLU A 233 -0.75 17.78 14.55
N ILE A 234 -0.11 16.93 15.37
CA ILE A 234 1.08 17.30 16.13
C ILE A 234 2.31 16.89 15.31
N PRO A 235 3.15 17.83 14.87
CA PRO A 235 4.36 17.52 14.12
C PRO A 235 5.23 16.49 14.85
N ARG A 236 5.62 15.43 14.14
CA ARG A 236 6.49 14.34 14.65
C ARG A 236 5.87 13.54 15.80
N SER A 237 4.57 13.61 15.98
CA SER A 237 3.86 12.69 16.86
C SER A 237 4.05 11.24 16.43
N GLU A 238 3.83 10.30 17.35
CA GLU A 238 3.96 8.88 17.02
C GLU A 238 3.02 8.51 15.85
N THR A 239 1.80 9.05 15.82
CA THR A 239 0.86 8.83 14.71
C THR A 239 1.37 9.35 13.37
N GLN A 240 1.94 10.56 13.31
CA GLN A 240 2.55 11.05 12.06
C GLN A 240 3.74 10.19 11.61
N LEU A 241 4.57 9.74 12.56
CA LEU A 241 5.70 8.86 12.27
C LEU A 241 5.22 7.50 11.75
N ARG A 242 4.22 6.89 12.40
CA ARG A 242 3.58 5.65 11.95
C ARG A 242 2.96 5.80 10.58
N TRP A 243 2.25 6.90 10.32
CA TRP A 243 1.66 7.17 9.01
C TRP A 243 2.71 7.24 7.90
N ARG A 244 3.79 8.00 8.11
CA ARG A 244 4.91 8.06 7.15
C ARG A 244 5.55 6.68 6.92
N ASN A 245 5.87 5.97 7.99
CA ASN A 245 6.49 4.64 7.93
C ASN A 245 5.62 3.66 7.14
N TRP A 246 4.32 3.67 7.45
CA TRP A 246 3.32 2.84 6.81
C TRP A 246 3.15 3.16 5.32
N GLN A 247 3.06 4.45 4.95
CA GLN A 247 3.03 4.89 3.56
C GLN A 247 4.26 4.43 2.76
N SER A 248 5.45 4.48 3.36
CA SER A 248 6.66 3.95 2.72
C SER A 248 6.60 2.45 2.49
N ALA A 249 6.13 1.67 3.47
CA ALA A 249 6.00 0.23 3.32
C ALA A 249 4.98 -0.13 2.24
N ILE A 250 3.79 0.47 2.27
CA ILE A 250 2.72 0.12 1.31
C ILE A 250 3.01 0.61 -0.11
N ALA A 251 3.78 1.69 -0.28
CA ALA A 251 4.29 2.11 -1.58
C ALA A 251 5.17 1.02 -2.20
N ARG A 252 6.08 0.45 -1.40
CA ARG A 252 6.98 -0.65 -1.81
C ARG A 252 6.21 -1.94 -2.12
N ILE A 253 5.26 -2.32 -1.25
CA ILE A 253 4.40 -3.50 -1.46
C ILE A 253 3.62 -3.36 -2.77
N THR A 254 3.04 -2.18 -3.01
CA THR A 254 2.24 -1.88 -4.22
C THR A 254 3.12 -1.87 -5.47
N ALA A 255 4.26 -1.16 -5.44
CA ALA A 255 5.17 -1.07 -6.57
C ALA A 255 5.78 -2.43 -6.96
N SER A 256 5.96 -3.32 -5.99
CA SER A 256 6.45 -4.70 -6.19
C SER A 256 5.38 -5.64 -6.76
N GLY A 257 4.14 -5.17 -6.94
CA GLY A 257 3.03 -5.97 -7.45
C GLY A 257 2.53 -7.05 -6.49
N LEU A 258 2.80 -6.91 -5.19
CA LEU A 258 2.37 -7.87 -4.18
C LEU A 258 0.89 -7.63 -3.82
N ILE A 259 0.57 -6.45 -3.30
CA ILE A 259 -0.78 -6.06 -2.87
C ILE A 259 -1.03 -4.63 -3.34
N ASP A 260 -2.13 -4.38 -4.03
CA ASP A 260 -2.47 -3.03 -4.47
C ASP A 260 -3.09 -2.21 -3.33
N CYS A 261 -2.24 -1.45 -2.63
CA CYS A 261 -2.64 -0.52 -1.59
C CYS A 261 -2.75 0.93 -2.11
N GLY A 262 -2.79 1.15 -3.43
CA GLY A 262 -2.71 2.49 -4.03
C GLY A 262 -3.82 3.44 -3.59
N PHE A 263 -5.03 2.92 -3.35
CA PHE A 263 -6.15 3.72 -2.85
C PHE A 263 -5.98 4.24 -1.41
N LEU A 264 -4.97 3.77 -0.68
CA LEU A 264 -4.60 4.20 0.68
C LEU A 264 -3.47 5.24 0.69
N CYS A 265 -3.05 5.71 -0.48
CA CYS A 265 -1.96 6.66 -0.64
C CYS A 265 -2.29 8.04 -0.05
N ALA A 266 -1.40 8.54 0.82
CA ALA A 266 -1.54 9.86 1.46
C ALA A 266 -1.50 11.04 0.47
N LEU A 267 -1.07 10.83 -0.78
CA LEU A 267 -1.20 11.85 -1.84
C LEU A 267 -2.67 12.22 -2.13
N GLY A 268 -3.62 11.37 -1.75
CA GLY A 268 -5.04 11.71 -1.80
C GLY A 268 -5.39 12.79 -0.77
N ASP A 269 -4.80 12.71 0.42
CA ASP A 269 -5.14 13.55 1.58
C ASP A 269 -4.56 14.96 1.51
N ILE A 270 -3.53 15.19 0.69
CA ILE A 270 -2.98 16.54 0.44
C ILE A 270 -3.81 17.36 -0.56
N LEU A 271 -4.83 16.77 -1.18
CA LEU A 271 -5.70 17.46 -2.13
C LEU A 271 -6.85 18.17 -1.41
N PRO A 272 -7.20 19.43 -1.76
CA PRO A 272 -8.32 20.14 -1.13
C PRO A 272 -9.69 19.48 -1.32
N SER A 273 -9.82 18.55 -2.27
CA SER A 273 -11.03 17.75 -2.48
C SER A 273 -11.14 16.54 -1.54
N SER A 274 -10.09 16.20 -0.79
CA SER A 274 -10.14 15.12 0.19
C SER A 274 -11.03 15.50 1.37
N ARG A 275 -11.79 14.51 1.87
CA ARG A 275 -12.56 14.66 3.12
C ARG A 275 -11.69 14.87 4.35
N ASN A 276 -10.41 14.46 4.26
CA ASN A 276 -9.43 14.61 5.33
C ASN A 276 -8.66 15.93 5.23
N TYR A 277 -8.85 16.72 4.17
CA TYR A 277 -8.17 18.00 4.01
C TYR A 277 -8.83 19.06 4.91
N PRO A 278 -8.10 19.65 5.87
CA PRO A 278 -8.66 20.61 6.80
C PRO A 278 -8.89 21.98 6.14
N ASP A 279 -9.86 22.74 6.64
CA ASP A 279 -9.98 24.16 6.31
C ASP A 279 -8.83 24.92 6.96
N LEU A 280 -7.85 25.34 6.14
CA LEU A 280 -6.63 26.01 6.61
C LEU A 280 -6.86 27.41 7.18
N GLU A 281 -8.01 28.03 6.87
CA GLU A 281 -8.36 29.35 7.40
C GLU A 281 -9.01 29.23 8.79
N GLN A 282 -9.81 28.18 9.00
CA GLN A 282 -10.41 27.88 10.31
C GLN A 282 -9.42 27.18 11.26
N HIS A 283 -8.54 26.32 10.73
CA HIS A 283 -7.56 25.54 11.49
C HIS A 283 -6.13 26.01 11.22
N GLN A 284 -5.82 27.26 11.57
CA GLN A 284 -4.57 27.94 11.19
C GLN A 284 -3.27 27.29 11.69
N VAL A 285 -3.34 26.40 12.70
CA VAL A 285 -2.18 25.67 13.22
C VAL A 285 -2.31 24.17 12.96
N GLY A 286 -3.39 23.54 13.44
CA GLY A 286 -3.61 22.10 13.27
C GLY A 286 -3.74 21.67 11.81
N GLY A 287 -4.39 22.51 10.99
CA GLY A 287 -4.60 22.24 9.57
C GLY A 287 -3.30 22.14 8.77
N PRO A 288 -2.44 23.18 8.78
CA PRO A 288 -1.12 23.10 8.15
C PRO A 288 -0.27 21.94 8.65
N ASN A 289 -0.32 21.60 9.94
CA ASN A 289 0.44 20.48 10.49
C ASN A 289 -0.07 19.12 9.98
N ARG A 290 -1.40 18.93 9.90
CA ARG A 290 -2.02 17.74 9.32
C ARG A 290 -1.57 17.52 7.88
N VAL A 291 -1.75 18.55 7.05
CA VAL A 291 -1.38 18.51 5.63
C VAL A 291 0.14 18.36 5.47
N GLY A 292 0.94 18.99 6.33
CA GLY A 292 2.39 18.82 6.36
C GLY A 292 2.80 17.37 6.65
N GLY A 293 2.13 16.71 7.59
CA GLY A 293 2.30 15.28 7.85
C GLY A 293 1.94 14.40 6.64
N ASP A 294 0.82 14.68 5.97
CA ASP A 294 0.43 13.98 4.74
C ASP A 294 1.37 14.25 3.57
N VAL A 295 1.98 15.42 3.49
CA VAL A 295 3.03 15.73 2.51
C VAL A 295 4.25 14.85 2.73
N ILE A 296 4.71 14.71 3.97
CA ILE A 296 5.85 13.86 4.32
C ILE A 296 5.56 12.38 4.03
N ALA A 297 4.35 11.94 4.37
CA ALA A 297 3.91 10.56 4.18
C ALA A 297 3.64 10.25 2.69
N GLY A 298 2.95 11.15 1.98
CA GLY A 298 2.65 11.04 0.55
C GLY A 298 3.90 11.10 -0.32
N ALA A 299 4.91 11.89 0.06
CA ALA A 299 6.20 11.92 -0.63
C ALA A 299 6.88 10.54 -0.71
N GLN A 300 6.60 9.62 0.22
CA GLN A 300 7.19 8.27 0.19
C GLN A 300 6.84 7.47 -1.08
N TRP A 301 5.75 7.83 -1.77
CA TRP A 301 5.33 7.20 -3.02
C TRP A 301 6.09 7.67 -4.26
N ILE A 302 6.83 8.78 -4.15
CA ILE A 302 7.36 9.50 -5.31
C ILE A 302 8.82 9.92 -5.16
N ILE A 303 9.31 10.06 -3.93
CA ILE A 303 10.69 10.44 -3.63
C ILE A 303 11.70 9.35 -3.99
N ARG A 304 11.24 8.10 -4.08
CA ARG A 304 12.09 6.93 -4.33
C ARG A 304 11.94 6.47 -5.78
N PRO A 305 13.04 6.06 -6.45
CA PRO A 305 13.02 5.87 -7.89
C PRO A 305 12.04 4.81 -8.38
N ASP A 306 11.90 3.68 -7.68
CA ASP A 306 11.05 2.57 -8.12
C ASP A 306 9.56 2.87 -7.92
N GLU A 307 9.21 3.37 -6.75
CA GLU A 307 7.86 3.75 -6.35
C GLU A 307 7.38 4.94 -7.18
N GLY A 308 8.22 5.97 -7.33
CA GLY A 308 7.91 7.13 -8.16
C GLY A 308 7.75 6.78 -9.64
N ARG A 309 8.58 5.86 -10.16
CA ARG A 309 8.37 5.31 -11.51
C ARG A 309 7.04 4.58 -11.58
N PHE A 310 6.73 3.70 -10.64
CA PHE A 310 5.45 2.98 -10.62
C PHE A 310 4.27 3.96 -10.67
N VAL A 311 4.21 4.93 -9.77
CA VAL A 311 3.13 5.92 -9.69
C VAL A 311 3.00 6.67 -11.00
N TYR A 312 4.10 7.19 -11.55
CA TYR A 312 4.07 7.92 -12.81
C TYR A 312 3.56 7.06 -13.98
N HIS A 313 3.99 5.80 -14.08
CA HIS A 313 3.51 4.88 -15.10
C HIS A 313 2.02 4.56 -14.94
N GLN A 314 1.53 4.40 -13.71
CA GLN A 314 0.09 4.22 -13.47
C GLN A 314 -0.70 5.48 -13.85
N CYS A 315 -0.23 6.67 -13.46
CA CYS A 315 -0.86 7.95 -13.82
C CYS A 315 -0.97 8.14 -15.33
N LYS A 316 0.05 7.72 -16.11
CA LYS A 316 0.04 7.83 -17.58
C LYS A 316 -1.03 6.99 -18.28
N LYS A 317 -1.64 6.00 -17.60
CA LYS A 317 -2.66 5.14 -18.21
C LYS A 317 -3.97 5.87 -18.46
N VAL A 318 -4.29 6.90 -17.67
CA VAL A 318 -5.55 7.64 -17.74
C VAL A 318 -5.36 9.13 -17.43
N GLU A 319 -6.08 10.01 -18.13
CA GLU A 319 -6.03 11.45 -17.81
C GLU A 319 -6.76 11.76 -16.50
N LYS A 320 -7.91 11.10 -16.29
CA LYS A 320 -8.78 11.26 -15.12
C LYS A 320 -9.18 9.90 -14.57
N VAL A 321 -9.51 9.89 -13.29
CA VAL A 321 -10.02 8.71 -12.59
C VAL A 321 -11.43 8.97 -12.09
N ASP A 322 -12.29 7.97 -12.28
CA ASP A 322 -13.62 7.92 -11.71
C ASP A 322 -13.68 6.81 -10.66
N GLY A 323 -14.28 7.11 -9.50
CA GLY A 323 -14.46 6.14 -8.42
C GLY A 323 -13.59 6.40 -7.18
N ALA A 324 -14.13 5.97 -6.04
CA ALA A 324 -13.55 6.28 -4.72
C ALA A 324 -12.18 5.64 -4.46
N ARG A 325 -11.85 4.52 -5.14
CA ARG A 325 -10.58 3.80 -4.97
C ARG A 325 -9.57 4.07 -6.08
N ALA A 326 -9.96 4.80 -7.12
CA ALA A 326 -9.08 5.10 -8.24
C ALA A 326 -8.12 6.24 -7.85
N MET A 327 -6.83 5.94 -7.79
CA MET A 327 -5.82 6.88 -7.28
C MET A 327 -4.98 7.56 -8.36
N TRP A 328 -4.64 6.84 -9.41
CA TRP A 328 -3.58 7.22 -10.34
C TRP A 328 -4.14 7.88 -11.61
N SER A 329 -3.85 9.17 -11.82
CA SER A 329 -4.16 9.87 -13.08
C SER A 329 -3.18 11.01 -13.36
N MET A 330 -3.07 11.44 -14.61
CA MET A 330 -2.26 12.61 -14.98
C MET A 330 -2.84 13.93 -14.41
N GLU A 331 -4.15 14.05 -14.24
CA GLU A 331 -4.78 15.19 -13.55
C GLU A 331 -4.30 15.28 -12.09
N ARG A 332 -4.39 14.18 -11.33
CA ARG A 332 -3.93 14.15 -9.94
C ARG A 332 -2.43 14.35 -9.83
N TRP A 333 -1.64 13.80 -10.77
CA TRP A 333 -0.21 14.07 -10.84
C TRP A 333 0.12 15.57 -10.96
N LYS A 334 -0.66 16.34 -11.75
CA LYS A 334 -0.52 17.80 -11.83
C LYS A 334 -0.89 18.46 -10.50
N LEU A 335 -2.03 18.08 -9.92
CA LEU A 335 -2.52 18.63 -8.64
C LEU A 335 -1.56 18.38 -7.48
N TRP A 336 -0.92 17.20 -7.41
CA TRP A 336 0.08 16.90 -6.38
C TRP A 336 1.27 17.84 -6.49
N LYS A 337 1.80 18.06 -7.71
CA LYS A 337 2.89 19.03 -7.91
C LYS A 337 2.52 20.44 -7.48
N ASP A 338 1.29 20.87 -7.80
CA ASP A 338 0.80 22.18 -7.38
C ASP A 338 0.71 22.26 -5.86
N GLN A 339 0.26 21.20 -5.19
CA GLN A 339 0.20 21.15 -3.73
C GLN A 339 1.56 21.08 -3.04
N PHE A 340 2.52 20.32 -3.57
CA PHE A 340 3.90 20.39 -3.09
C PHE A 340 4.47 21.80 -3.27
N ALA A 341 4.19 22.47 -4.40
CA ALA A 341 4.64 23.85 -4.62
C ALA A 341 4.00 24.85 -3.64
N PHE A 342 2.70 24.68 -3.34
CA PHE A 342 1.98 25.47 -2.33
C PHE A 342 2.60 25.31 -0.94
N VAL A 343 2.73 24.07 -0.46
CA VAL A 343 3.30 23.77 0.86
C VAL A 343 4.75 24.26 0.98
N ALA A 344 5.56 24.08 -0.06
CA ALA A 344 6.94 24.58 -0.09
C ALA A 344 7.04 26.11 0.14
N GLY A 345 6.07 26.87 -0.36
CA GLY A 345 6.05 28.33 -0.35
C GLY A 345 5.40 28.96 0.88
N ASP A 346 4.50 28.25 1.55
CA ASP A 346 3.71 28.78 2.67
C ASP A 346 4.41 28.54 4.03
N GLU A 347 4.61 29.61 4.79
CA GLU A 347 5.34 29.60 6.05
C GLU A 347 4.53 29.04 7.23
N ARG A 348 3.21 28.84 7.05
CA ARG A 348 2.36 28.18 8.06
C ARG A 348 2.72 26.70 8.25
N PHE A 349 3.34 26.08 7.25
CA PHE A 349 3.72 24.67 7.29
C PHE A 349 5.05 24.46 8.01
N ASP A 350 5.15 23.31 8.70
CA ASP A 350 6.39 22.91 9.36
C ASP A 350 7.59 22.88 8.40
N SER A 351 8.76 23.22 8.92
CA SER A 351 10.02 23.31 8.17
C SER A 351 10.38 22.02 7.44
N GLU A 352 10.09 20.85 8.01
CA GLU A 352 10.38 19.55 7.40
C GLU A 352 9.47 19.29 6.21
N ALA A 353 8.16 19.52 6.37
CA ALA A 353 7.18 19.38 5.30
C ALA A 353 7.53 20.30 4.12
N ARG A 354 7.94 21.55 4.40
CA ARG A 354 8.39 22.50 3.38
C ARG A 354 9.66 22.03 2.67
N LEU A 355 10.61 21.42 3.37
CA LEU A 355 11.84 20.89 2.78
C LEU A 355 11.55 19.69 1.86
N VAL A 356 10.74 18.73 2.33
CA VAL A 356 10.28 17.60 1.51
C VAL A 356 9.56 18.11 0.26
N ALA A 357 8.60 19.02 0.43
CA ALA A 357 7.85 19.57 -0.69
C ALA A 357 8.73 20.34 -1.71
N LYS A 358 9.81 20.99 -1.25
CA LYS A 358 10.80 21.63 -2.14
C LYS A 358 11.61 20.62 -2.94
N ALA A 359 12.06 19.53 -2.33
CA ALA A 359 12.81 18.49 -3.03
C ALA A 359 11.95 17.88 -4.16
N GLU A 360 10.68 17.61 -3.85
CA GLU A 360 9.71 17.01 -4.75
C GLU A 360 9.23 17.96 -5.86
N ARG A 361 9.42 19.28 -5.74
CA ARG A 361 9.10 20.24 -6.81
C ARG A 361 9.85 19.96 -8.11
N SER A 362 10.95 19.21 -8.03
CA SER A 362 11.90 18.96 -9.12
C SER A 362 11.64 17.69 -9.94
N PHE A 363 10.59 16.90 -9.65
CA PHE A 363 10.37 15.54 -10.22
C PHE A 363 10.99 15.35 -11.61
N PRO A 364 12.19 14.76 -11.72
CA PRO A 364 12.78 14.52 -13.00
C PRO A 364 12.05 13.34 -13.63
N VAL A 365 11.29 13.64 -14.68
CA VAL A 365 10.83 12.67 -15.71
C VAL A 365 12.01 11.84 -16.27
N THR A 366 13.25 12.27 -16.04
CA THR A 366 14.46 11.85 -16.75
C THR A 366 15.36 10.83 -16.04
N GLN A 367 15.11 10.41 -14.80
CA GLN A 367 15.90 9.29 -14.23
C GLN A 367 15.47 7.91 -14.77
N ALA A 368 14.41 7.86 -15.58
CA ALA A 368 14.03 6.67 -16.35
C ALA A 368 14.89 6.45 -17.61
N ALA A 369 15.64 7.45 -18.07
CA ALA A 369 16.43 7.36 -19.31
C ALA A 369 17.93 7.05 -19.08
N SER A 370 18.48 7.35 -17.90
CA SER A 370 19.93 7.30 -17.68
C SER A 370 20.45 5.99 -17.06
N ILE A 371 19.61 5.18 -16.41
CA ILE A 371 20.06 3.90 -15.81
C ILE A 371 19.91 2.73 -16.80
N GLY A 372 18.96 2.81 -17.75
CA GLY A 372 18.85 1.85 -18.86
C GLY A 372 20.00 1.93 -19.88
N ALA A 373 20.78 3.01 -19.87
CA ALA A 373 21.96 3.19 -20.72
C ALA A 373 23.25 2.68 -20.08
N ILE A 374 23.27 2.38 -18.77
CA ILE A 374 24.48 1.89 -18.08
C ILE A 374 24.56 0.35 -18.10
N TYR A 375 23.45 -0.33 -18.41
CA TYR A 375 23.39 -1.80 -18.55
C TYR A 375 23.18 -2.29 -20.00
N ALA A 376 23.24 -1.41 -20.99
CA ALA A 376 23.04 -1.77 -22.41
C ALA A 376 24.36 -1.88 -23.22
N ASP A 377 25.51 -1.59 -22.63
CA ASP A 377 26.80 -1.47 -23.35
C ASP A 377 27.83 -2.58 -23.06
N ASP A 378 27.43 -3.72 -22.47
CA ASP A 378 28.33 -4.88 -22.28
C ASP A 378 28.07 -6.07 -23.24
N ASP A 379 27.13 -5.96 -24.18
CA ASP A 379 26.74 -7.07 -25.07
C ASP A 379 26.97 -6.81 -26.58
N CYS A 380 27.99 -6.03 -26.93
CA CYS A 380 28.30 -5.75 -28.34
C CYS A 380 29.78 -5.67 -28.72
N VAL A 381 30.64 -6.62 -28.30
CA VAL A 381 31.92 -6.94 -28.99
C VAL A 381 32.25 -8.42 -28.76
N SER A 382 31.94 -9.38 -29.64
CA SER A 382 32.80 -9.72 -30.77
C SER A 382 32.24 -10.94 -31.53
N LYS A 383 31.81 -10.74 -32.78
CA LYS A 383 31.80 -11.79 -33.81
C LYS A 383 32.69 -11.31 -34.96
N SER A 384 33.90 -11.85 -35.05
CA SER A 384 34.60 -12.03 -36.33
C SER A 384 35.77 -13.02 -36.12
N GLY A 385 35.90 -14.02 -36.99
CA GLY A 385 37.07 -14.91 -36.97
C GLY A 385 36.82 -16.32 -37.47
N ALA A 386 36.89 -16.49 -38.78
CA ALA A 386 36.56 -17.69 -39.54
C ALA A 386 37.57 -18.86 -39.45
N LYS A 387 37.03 -20.08 -39.73
CA LYS A 387 37.61 -21.23 -40.47
C LYS A 387 38.81 -21.99 -39.88
N SER A 388 38.66 -23.31 -39.67
CA SER A 388 39.13 -24.36 -40.63
C SER A 388 38.87 -25.81 -40.14
N ARG A 389 38.52 -26.68 -41.14
CA ARG A 389 38.63 -28.15 -41.34
C ARG A 389 38.92 -29.06 -40.12
N GLU A 390 38.32 -30.25 -39.97
CA GLU A 390 38.48 -31.41 -40.85
C GLU A 390 37.49 -32.58 -40.56
N ARG A 391 37.40 -33.50 -41.52
CA ARG A 391 36.47 -34.63 -41.74
C ARG A 391 36.51 -35.77 -40.68
N ALA A 392 35.40 -36.49 -40.48
CA ALA A 392 35.17 -37.83 -41.08
C ALA A 392 33.99 -38.65 -40.47
N ARG A 393 33.21 -39.26 -41.38
CA ARG A 393 32.46 -40.56 -41.32
C ARG A 393 31.11 -40.67 -40.58
N SER A 394 30.05 -40.78 -41.39
CA SER A 394 28.76 -41.47 -41.17
C SER A 394 28.92 -43.00 -41.45
N PRO A 395 27.90 -43.92 -41.33
CA PRO A 395 26.44 -43.67 -41.23
C PRO A 395 25.52 -44.61 -40.37
N ALA A 396 24.38 -44.03 -39.94
CA ALA A 396 22.96 -44.48 -40.02
C ALA A 396 22.45 -45.79 -39.33
N PRO A 397 21.11 -46.06 -39.25
CA PRO A 397 19.91 -45.19 -39.20
C PRO A 397 18.88 -45.58 -38.10
N GLY A 398 17.83 -44.76 -37.88
CA GLY A 398 16.56 -45.29 -37.34
C GLY A 398 15.53 -44.31 -36.75
N VAL A 399 14.46 -44.09 -37.51
CA VAL A 399 13.04 -43.94 -37.08
C VAL A 399 12.51 -42.58 -36.55
N SER A 400 11.84 -41.86 -37.47
CA SER A 400 10.46 -41.32 -37.41
C SER A 400 9.81 -40.92 -36.07
N ALA A 401 9.39 -39.65 -35.95
CA ALA A 401 7.97 -39.27 -35.79
C ALA A 401 7.79 -37.76 -36.00
N ALA A 402 6.91 -37.41 -36.94
CA ALA A 402 6.37 -36.07 -37.12
C ALA A 402 5.13 -35.91 -36.22
N ALA A 403 5.05 -34.80 -35.48
CA ALA A 403 3.81 -34.35 -34.86
C ALA A 403 3.63 -32.86 -35.19
N SER A 404 2.66 -32.60 -36.06
CA SER A 404 2.12 -31.28 -36.36
C SER A 404 1.27 -30.83 -35.18
N ILE A 405 1.56 -29.64 -34.62
CA ILE A 405 0.67 -28.95 -33.70
C ILE A 405 0.11 -27.74 -34.45
N SER A 406 -1.19 -27.80 -34.72
CA SER A 406 -1.99 -26.69 -35.23
C SER A 406 -2.25 -25.70 -34.10
N VAL A 407 -1.94 -24.43 -34.35
CA VAL A 407 -2.25 -23.30 -33.47
C VAL A 407 -3.60 -22.73 -33.88
N GLU A 408 -4.63 -22.90 -33.05
CA GLU A 408 -5.89 -22.17 -33.21
C GLU A 408 -5.81 -20.80 -32.53
N PHE A 409 -5.82 -19.75 -33.35
CA PHE A 409 -6.06 -18.38 -32.94
C PHE A 409 -7.57 -18.13 -32.89
N SER A 410 -8.14 -17.91 -31.70
CA SER A 410 -9.52 -17.43 -31.56
C SER A 410 -9.54 -15.91 -31.35
N LEU A 411 -9.67 -15.18 -32.46
CA LEU A 411 -10.02 -13.76 -32.50
C LEU A 411 -11.52 -13.59 -32.20
N ARG A 412 -11.87 -12.93 -31.09
CA ARG A 412 -13.20 -12.30 -30.94
C ARG A 412 -13.06 -10.79 -31.04
N ALA A 413 -13.39 -10.29 -32.23
CA ALA A 413 -13.81 -8.92 -32.47
C ALA A 413 -15.34 -8.89 -32.51
N ARG A 414 -15.93 -7.86 -31.89
CA ARG A 414 -17.24 -7.25 -32.18
C ARG A 414 -17.62 -6.37 -30.98
N ASP A 415 -18.29 -5.26 -31.11
CA ASP A 415 -18.44 -4.24 -32.15
C ASP A 415 -19.21 -3.11 -31.44
N ARG A 416 -19.03 -1.89 -31.93
CA ARG A 416 -19.66 -0.67 -31.40
C ARG A 416 -21.15 -0.56 -31.78
N GLY A 417 -21.87 0.23 -31.00
CA GLY A 417 -23.16 0.85 -31.35
C GLY A 417 -24.26 0.48 -30.35
N GLY A 418 -25.06 1.38 -29.79
CA GLY A 418 -25.34 2.78 -30.05
C GLY A 418 -26.74 3.05 -29.47
N ASP A 419 -26.94 4.22 -28.86
CA ASP A 419 -28.18 4.64 -28.19
C ASP A 419 -29.42 4.63 -29.10
N ALA A 420 -30.58 4.22 -28.55
CA ALA A 420 -31.89 4.77 -28.93
C ALA A 420 -32.95 4.46 -27.87
N ALA A 421 -33.70 5.50 -27.50
CA ALA A 421 -34.73 5.53 -26.48
C ALA A 421 -36.09 4.97 -26.93
N GLN A 422 -36.81 4.43 -25.94
CA GLN A 422 -38.25 4.49 -25.62
C GLN A 422 -39.37 4.26 -26.68
N ALA A 423 -40.36 3.50 -26.17
CA ALA A 423 -41.82 3.64 -26.31
C ALA A 423 -42.59 2.51 -27.07
N PRO A 424 -43.85 2.22 -26.67
CA PRO A 424 -44.35 0.86 -26.44
C PRO A 424 -45.47 0.44 -27.40
N LYS A 425 -45.81 -0.87 -27.44
CA LYS A 425 -47.03 -1.36 -28.12
C LYS A 425 -47.76 -2.48 -27.38
N CYS A 426 -49.01 -2.12 -27.04
CA CYS A 426 -50.26 -2.87 -27.20
C CYS A 426 -50.48 -4.19 -26.43
N GLN A 427 -51.33 -4.10 -25.40
CA GLN A 427 -52.23 -5.16 -24.96
C GLN A 427 -53.53 -5.17 -25.77
N PRO A 428 -54.24 -6.31 -25.80
CA PRO A 428 -55.70 -6.30 -25.81
C PRO A 428 -56.28 -7.20 -24.68
N GLY A 429 -57.16 -6.64 -23.86
CA GLY A 429 -57.90 -7.40 -22.84
C GLY A 429 -58.70 -6.52 -21.88
N ALA A 430 -59.95 -6.23 -22.26
CA ALA A 430 -60.85 -5.27 -21.63
C ALA A 430 -61.26 -5.59 -20.17
N LYS A 431 -61.49 -4.53 -19.38
CA LYS A 431 -62.83 -4.14 -18.84
C LYS A 431 -62.72 -2.82 -18.05
N LEU A 432 -63.50 -1.83 -18.50
CA LEU A 432 -63.76 -0.56 -17.83
C LEU A 432 -64.86 -0.74 -16.77
N SER A 433 -64.71 -0.10 -15.61
CA SER A 433 -65.83 0.55 -14.93
C SER A 433 -65.37 1.90 -14.35
N ILE A 434 -66.28 2.86 -14.43
CA ILE A 434 -66.11 4.29 -14.16
C ILE A 434 -66.37 4.55 -12.68
N ALA A 435 -65.41 5.12 -11.95
CA ALA A 435 -65.66 6.00 -10.82
C ALA A 435 -64.42 6.82 -10.42
N GLN A 436 -64.54 8.14 -10.61
CA GLN A 436 -63.93 9.22 -9.81
C GLN A 436 -62.46 9.61 -10.05
N LEU A 437 -62.28 10.40 -11.12
CA LEU A 437 -61.38 11.55 -11.16
C LEU A 437 -61.99 12.73 -10.38
N ARG A 438 -61.29 13.21 -9.33
CA ARG A 438 -61.06 14.64 -8.98
C ARG A 438 -60.62 14.78 -7.51
N ARG A 439 -59.31 14.82 -7.27
CA ARG A 439 -58.59 15.90 -6.57
C ARG A 439 -57.12 15.82 -6.92
#